data_AF-A0A941AGC4-F1
#
_entry.id   AF-A0A941AGC4-F1
#
_cell.length_a   1.000
_cell.length_b   1.000
_cell.length_c   1.000
_cell.angle_alpha   90.00
_cell.angle_beta   90.00
_cell.angle_gamma   90.00
#
_symmetry.space_group_name_H-M   'P 1'
#
loop_
_entity.id
_entity.type
_entity.pdbx_description
1 polymer ?
#
loop_
_entity_poly.entity_id
_entity_poly.type
_entity_poly.pdbx_seq_one_letter_code
_entity_poly.pdbx_strand_id
1 'polypeptide(L)' 'MERVRVEGELSSCPKCGAGGGFHVGFRRPGPGPERKLEVVLLCPACRFRFTVGEFLLPDGEPRPFDPTLDGGQ' A
#
# COMPACT_ATOMS: atom_id res chain seq x y z
N MET A 1 16.52 -15.65 8.32
CA MET A 1 15.66 -14.48 8.54
C MET A 1 16.31 -13.31 7.82
N GLU A 2 15.79 -12.94 6.66
CA GLU A 2 16.35 -11.84 5.86
C GLU A 2 15.91 -10.52 6.49
N ARG A 3 16.88 -9.68 6.86
CA ARG A 3 16.60 -8.37 7.47
C ARG A 3 16.23 -7.39 6.36
N VAL A 4 14.95 -7.05 6.27
CA VAL A 4 14.50 -5.92 5.45
C VAL A 4 15.07 -4.63 6.04
N ARG A 5 15.80 -3.87 5.23
CA ARG A 5 16.36 -2.57 5.62
C ARG A 5 15.49 -1.47 5.04
N VAL A 6 14.81 -0.72 5.90
CA VAL A 6 14.12 0.50 5.48
C VAL A 6 15.16 1.59 5.29
N GLU A 7 15.41 1.99 4.05
CA GLU A 7 16.42 3.00 3.71
C GLU A 7 15.92 4.44 3.93
N GLY A 8 14.60 4.63 4.02
CA GLY A 8 13.99 5.92 4.32
C GLY A 8 12.47 5.88 4.37
N GLU A 9 11.86 6.94 4.89
CA GLU A 9 10.41 7.13 4.94
C GLU A 9 9.98 8.16 3.89
N LEU A 10 8.96 7.83 3.09
CA LEU A 10 8.33 8.79 2.19
C LEU A 10 7.18 9.51 2.89
N SER A 11 7.48 10.61 3.57
CA SER A 11 6.50 11.43 4.30
C SER A 11 6.18 12.77 3.64
N SER A 12 6.94 13.16 2.61
CA SER A 12 6.77 14.39 1.85
C SER A 12 6.52 14.11 0.37
N CYS A 13 5.65 14.90 -0.26
CA CYS A 13 5.29 14.75 -1.66
C CYS A 13 6.45 15.14 -2.59
N PRO A 14 6.99 14.23 -3.41
CA PRO A 14 8.06 14.55 -4.37
C PRO A 14 7.64 15.57 -5.43
N LYS A 15 6.33 15.73 -5.68
CA LYS A 15 5.82 16.63 -6.73
C LYS A 15 5.66 18.07 -6.29
N CYS A 16 5.23 18.32 -5.04
CA CYS A 16 4.93 19.67 -4.56
C CYS A 16 5.62 20.05 -3.24
N GLY A 17 6.37 19.13 -2.62
CA GLY A 17 7.08 19.37 -1.36
C GLY A 17 6.19 19.36 -0.10
N ALA A 18 4.88 19.18 -0.24
CA ALA A 18 3.99 19.12 0.92
C ALA A 18 4.33 17.92 1.82
N GLY A 19 4.59 18.17 3.10
CA GLY A 19 4.75 17.15 4.13
C GLY A 19 3.42 16.62 4.69
N GLY A 20 3.50 15.77 5.71
CA GLY A 20 2.32 15.25 6.43
C GLY A 20 1.76 13.94 5.88
N GLY A 21 2.49 13.26 4.99
CA GLY A 21 2.13 11.93 4.49
C GLY A 21 1.12 11.92 3.35
N PHE A 22 0.53 10.76 3.12
CA PHE A 22 -0.33 10.47 1.97
C PHE A 22 -1.62 9.76 2.40
N HIS A 23 -2.70 9.95 1.65
CA HIS A 23 -3.81 9.01 1.70
C HIS A 23 -3.42 7.74 0.94
N VAL A 24 -3.71 6.58 1.52
CA VAL A 24 -3.47 5.28 0.90
C VAL A 24 -4.76 4.82 0.22
N GLY A 25 -4.67 4.51 -1.07
CA GLY A 25 -5.74 3.90 -1.85
C GLY A 25 -5.32 2.55 -2.39
N PHE A 26 -6.30 1.70 -2.66
CA PHE A 26 -6.07 0.39 -3.28
C PHE A 26 -6.81 0.33 -4.61
N ARG A 27 -6.14 -0.17 -5.65
CA ARG A 27 -6.72 -0.36 -6.98
C ARG A 27 -6.60 -1.82 -7.39
N ARG A 28 -7.67 -2.37 -7.96
CA ARG A 28 -7.61 -3.65 -8.68
C ARG A 28 -7.45 -3.31 -10.17
N PRO A 29 -6.31 -3.62 -10.81
CA PRO A 29 -6.23 -3.57 -12.26
C PRO A 29 -7.24 -4.58 -12.86
N GLY A 30 -7.64 -4.37 -14.11
CA GLY A 30 -8.81 -5.01 -14.74
C GLY A 30 -8.82 -6.55 -14.73
N PRO A 31 -9.88 -7.17 -15.29
CA PRO A 31 -10.06 -8.62 -15.22
C PRO A 31 -8.90 -9.34 -15.92
N GLY A 32 -8.04 -9.96 -15.13
CA GLY A 32 -6.93 -10.81 -15.56
C GLY A 32 -6.91 -12.11 -14.74
N PRO A 33 -6.12 -13.11 -15.17
CA PRO A 33 -6.02 -14.38 -14.44
C PRO A 33 -5.44 -14.23 -13.04
N GLU A 34 -4.68 -13.16 -12.79
CA GLU A 34 -4.02 -12.88 -11.51
C GLU A 34 -4.82 -11.84 -10.70
N ARG A 35 -5.12 -12.15 -9.43
CA ARG A 35 -5.73 -11.19 -8.48
C ARG A 35 -4.68 -10.17 -8.02
N LYS A 36 -4.42 -9.17 -8.86
CA LYS A 36 -3.51 -8.07 -8.54
C LYS A 36 -4.19 -6.98 -7.71
N LEU A 37 -3.45 -6.46 -6.74
CA LEU A 37 -3.81 -5.28 -5.96
C LEU A 37 -2.66 -4.28 -6.05
N GLU A 38 -2.96 -3.07 -6.47
CA GLU A 38 -2.02 -1.96 -6.43
C GLU A 38 -2.27 -1.11 -5.21
N VAL A 39 -1.17 -0.69 -4.56
CA VAL A 39 -1.20 0.35 -3.54
C VAL A 39 -0.84 1.67 -4.21
N VAL A 40 -1.67 2.69 -3.97
CA VAL A 40 -1.51 4.03 -4.52
C VAL A 40 -1.43 5.03 -3.38
N LEU A 41 -0.40 5.86 -3.38
CA LEU A 41 -0.29 7.02 -2.49
C LEU A 41 -0.87 8.25 -3.17
N LEU A 42 -1.78 8.94 -2.50
CA LEU A 42 -2.42 10.16 -2.98
C LEU A 42 -1.99 11.34 -2.11
N CYS A 43 -1.32 12.32 -2.72
CA CYS A 43 -0.97 13.55 -2.03
C CYS A 43 -2.23 14.37 -1.73
N PRO A 44 -2.50 14.74 -0.47
CA PRO A 44 -3.69 15.52 -0.13
C PRO A 44 -3.63 16.94 -0.72
N ALA A 45 -2.43 17.52 -0.83
CA ALA A 45 -2.24 18.90 -1.28
C ALA A 45 -2.38 19.06 -2.81
N CYS A 46 -1.61 18.31 -3.60
CA CYS A 46 -1.59 18.48 -5.07
C CYS A 46 -2.36 17.39 -5.83
N ARG A 47 -2.95 16.41 -5.12
CA ARG A 47 -3.73 15.29 -5.68
C ARG A 47 -2.95 14.38 -6.62
N PHE A 48 -1.62 14.53 -6.69
CA PHE A 48 -0.77 13.65 -7.46
C PHE A 48 -0.77 12.23 -6.88
N ARG A 49 -0.67 11.24 -7.77
CA ARG A 49 -0.76 9.82 -7.43
C ARG A 49 0.57 9.12 -7.69
N PHE A 50 0.99 8.28 -6.77
CA PHE A 50 2.19 7.44 -6.89
C PHE A 50 1.78 5.98 -6.70
N THR A 51 2.06 5.11 -7.67
CA THR A 51 1.90 3.66 -7.49
C THR A 51 3.15 3.13 -6.80
N VAL A 52 2.99 2.54 -5.61
CA VAL A 52 4.12 2.06 -4.77
C VAL A 52 4.45 0.59 -5.05
N GLY A 53 3.51 -0.17 -5.61
CA GLY A 53 3.75 -1.55 -6.00
C GLY A 53 2.48 -2.26 -6.44
N GLU A 54 2.70 -3.39 -7.11
CA GLU A 54 1.69 -4.39 -7.46
C GLU A 54 1.91 -5.61 -6.57
N PHE A 55 0.85 -6.05 -5.89
CA PHE A 55 0.86 -7.21 -5.02
C PHE A 55 -0.07 -8.27 -5.60
N LEU A 56 0.40 -9.52 -5.64
CA LEU A 56 -0.48 -10.66 -5.84
C LEU A 56 -1.21 -10.91 -4.53
N LEU A 57 -2.54 -10.88 -4.58
CA LEU A 57 -3.32 -11.35 -3.44
C LEU A 57 -3.05 -12.86 -3.28
N PRO A 58 -2.64 -13.32 -2.08
CA PRO A 58 -2.45 -14.74 -1.85
C PRO A 58 -3.75 -15.49 -2.13
N ASP A 59 -3.62 -16.71 -2.65
CA ASP A 59 -4.76 -17.58 -2.86
C ASP A 59 -5.45 -17.85 -1.51
N GLY A 60 -6.73 -17.51 -1.43
CA GLY A 60 -7.52 -17.59 -0.21
C GLY A 60 -8.67 -16.59 -0.21
N GLU A 61 -9.73 -16.92 0.53
CA GLU A 61 -10.79 -15.95 0.79
C GLU A 61 -10.31 -14.92 1.83
N PRO A 62 -10.64 -13.62 1.66
CA PRO A 62 -10.41 -12.65 2.72
C PRO A 62 -11.11 -13.13 4.00
N ARG A 63 -10.35 -13.40 5.07
CA ARG A 63 -10.93 -13.72 6.37
C ARG A 63 -11.17 -12.44 7.18
N PRO A 64 -12.23 -12.38 8.01
CA PRO A 64 -12.39 -11.30 8.99
C PRO A 64 -11.15 -11.16 9.88
N PHE A 65 -10.94 -9.95 10.40
CA PHE A 65 -9.95 -9.70 11.44
C PHE A 65 -10.23 -10.59 12.65
N ASP A 66 -9.22 -11.32 13.09
CA ASP A 66 -9.28 -12.19 14.26
C ASP A 66 -8.27 -11.65 15.30
N PRO A 67 -8.73 -10.96 16.36
CA PRO A 67 -7.83 -10.37 17.35
C PRO A 67 -6.95 -11.41 18.07
N THR A 68 -7.37 -12.67 18.11
CA THR A 68 -6.62 -13.78 18.71
C THR A 68 -5.44 -14.23 17.85
N LEU A 69 -5.51 -14.03 16.53
CA LEU A 69 -4.48 -14.39 15.56
C LEU A 69 -3.66 -13.19 15.09
N ASP A 70 -4.28 -12.01 14.99
CA ASP A 70 -3.74 -10.82 14.34
C ASP A 70 -3.24 -9.76 15.34
N GLY A 71 -3.58 -9.89 16.62
CA GLY A 71 -3.00 -9.10 17.71
C GLY A 71 -1.63 -9.64 18.08
N GLY A 72 -0.58 -9.20 17.38
CA GLY A 72 0.80 -9.63 17.63
C GLY A 72 1.15 -9.67 19.12
N GLN A 73 1.77 -10.78 19.56
CA GLN A 73 2.33 -10.93 20.90
C GLN A 73 3.45 -9.93 21.17
#